data_AF-A0A3C0DMM1-F1
#
_entry.id   AF-A0A3C0DMM1-F1
#
_cell.length_a   1.000
_cell.length_b   1.000
_cell.length_c   1.000
_cell.angle_alpha   90.00
_cell.angle_beta   90.00
_cell.angle_gamma   90.00
#
_symmetry.space_group_name_H-M   'P 1'
#
loop_
_entity.id
_entity.type
_entity.pdbx_description
1 polymer ?
#
loop_
_entity_poly.entity_id
_entity_poly.type
_entity_poly.pdbx_seq_one_letter_code
_entity_poly.pdbx_strand_id
1 'polypeptide(L)'
;MKKDKGAEQEAPKSEKLSASTKLAFGFGDVYGGGAIQIVNFFYLIFLTDYIGLRPAYAGIIFFIARGWDAIADPLMGVITDRTRTRFGRRRPYFLAATVLVFVS
;
A
#
# COMPACT_ATOMS: atom_id res chain seq x y z
N MET A 1 13.37 -45.73 28.64
CA MET A 1 12.15 -44.92 28.38
C MET A 1 12.57 -43.47 28.27
N LYS A 2 12.67 -42.97 27.03
CA LYS A 2 13.25 -41.66 26.68
C LYS A 2 12.10 -40.65 26.70
N LYS A 3 12.16 -39.74 27.68
CA LYS A 3 11.13 -38.75 28.01
C LYS A 3 11.08 -37.66 26.95
N ASP A 4 9.87 -37.22 26.67
CA ASP A 4 9.48 -36.17 25.72
C ASP A 4 10.37 -34.93 25.77
N LYS A 5 10.86 -34.51 24.61
CA LYS A 5 11.29 -33.13 24.35
C LYS A 5 10.68 -32.70 23.03
N GLY A 6 9.45 -32.21 23.13
CA GLY A 6 8.80 -31.46 22.07
C GLY A 6 9.68 -30.28 21.68
N ALA A 7 9.80 -30.05 20.38
CA ALA A 7 10.54 -28.95 19.81
C ALA A 7 9.98 -27.62 20.35
N GLU A 8 10.69 -27.03 21.30
CA GLU A 8 10.56 -25.62 21.62
C GLU A 8 10.94 -24.82 20.38
N GLN A 9 9.92 -24.45 19.61
CA GLN A 9 10.04 -23.42 18.59
C GLN A 9 10.30 -22.10 19.32
N GLU A 10 11.57 -21.72 19.42
CA GLU A 10 11.99 -20.39 19.85
C GLU A 10 11.23 -19.33 19.02
N ALA A 11 10.37 -18.58 19.69
CA ALA A 11 9.72 -17.42 19.09
C ALA A 11 10.80 -16.47 18.56
N PRO A 12 10.68 -15.93 17.32
CA PRO A 12 11.70 -15.07 16.75
C PRO A 12 11.91 -13.87 17.68
N LYS A 13 13.15 -13.71 18.19
CA LYS A 13 13.58 -12.54 18.96
C LYS A 13 13.15 -11.29 18.21
N SER A 14 12.27 -10.51 18.83
CA SER A 14 11.83 -9.20 18.34
C SER A 14 13.03 -8.24 18.39
N GLU A 15 13.86 -8.28 17.34
CA GLU A 15 14.84 -7.24 17.07
C GLU A 15 14.06 -5.96 16.82
N LYS A 16 14.05 -5.07 17.81
CA LYS A 16 13.41 -3.75 17.68
C LYS A 16 14.09 -3.03 16.51
N LEU A 17 13.33 -2.80 15.44
CA LEU A 17 13.81 -2.09 14.25
C LEU A 17 14.46 -0.76 14.65
N SER A 18 15.69 -0.54 14.17
CA SER A 18 16.44 0.69 14.39
C SER A 18 15.60 1.91 13.97
N ALA A 19 15.65 2.98 14.76
CA ALA A 19 14.93 4.22 14.48
C ALA A 19 15.28 4.77 13.08
N SER A 20 16.52 4.57 12.62
CA SER A 20 16.96 4.93 11.27
C SER A 20 16.21 4.16 10.18
N THR A 21 15.98 2.85 10.36
CA THR A 21 15.20 2.04 9.41
C THR A 21 13.74 2.50 9.35
N LYS A 22 13.14 2.85 10.49
CA LYS A 22 11.77 3.38 10.53
C LYS A 22 11.67 4.73 9.82
N LEU A 23 12.63 5.62 10.05
CA LEU A 23 12.69 6.92 9.37
C LEU A 23 12.90 6.77 7.87
N ALA A 24 13.83 5.91 7.44
CA ALA A 24 14.07 5.63 6.03
C ALA A 24 12.82 5.06 5.33
N PHE A 25 12.10 4.16 5.99
CA PHE A 25 10.85 3.62 5.47
C PHE A 25 9.75 4.68 5.40
N GLY A 26 9.64 5.54 6.41
CA GLY A 26 8.71 6.67 6.42
C GLY A 26 8.99 7.68 5.32
N PHE A 27 10.25 8.05 5.09
CA PHE A 27 10.64 8.92 3.97
C PHE A 27 10.30 8.30 2.60
N GLY A 28 10.48 6.99 2.44
CA GLY A 28 10.05 6.27 1.23
C GLY A 28 8.53 6.31 1.02
N ASP A 29 7.76 6.16 2.09
CA ASP A 29 6.29 6.20 2.04
C ASP A 29 5.74 7.61 1.76
N VAL A 30 6.39 8.66 2.29
CA VAL A 30 6.05 10.06 1.97
C VAL A 30 6.18 10.32 0.47
N TYR A 31 7.19 9.73 -0.19
CA TYR A 31 7.32 9.86 -1.64
C TYR A 31 6.27 9.03 -2.38
N GLY A 32 6.09 7.75 -2.02
CA GLY A 32 5.15 6.86 -2.71
C GLY A 32 3.69 7.19 -2.43
N GLY A 33 3.25 7.04 -1.18
CA GLY A 33 1.88 7.30 -0.76
C GLY A 33 1.54 8.78 -0.72
N GLY A 34 2.47 9.63 -0.27
CA GLY A 34 2.24 11.06 -0.17
C GLY A 34 2.04 11.76 -1.52
N ALA A 35 2.77 11.37 -2.56
CA ALA A 35 2.58 11.92 -3.91
C ALA A 35 1.17 11.61 -4.45
N ILE A 36 0.70 10.37 -4.30
CA ILE A 36 -0.66 9.96 -4.68
C ILE A 36 -1.69 10.78 -3.90
N GLN A 37 -1.44 11.03 -2.62
CA GLN A 37 -2.35 11.80 -1.79
C GLN A 37 -2.46 13.26 -2.23
N ILE A 38 -1.36 13.88 -2.65
CA ILE A 38 -1.37 15.24 -3.21
C ILE A 38 -2.24 15.28 -4.46
N VAL A 39 -2.08 14.33 -5.39
CA VAL A 39 -2.93 14.25 -6.59
C VAL A 39 -4.40 14.13 -6.19
N ASN A 40 -4.72 13.28 -5.22
CA ASN A 40 -6.09 13.10 -4.73
C ASN A 40 -6.70 14.38 -4.16
N PHE A 41 -5.92 15.21 -3.48
CA PHE A 41 -6.38 16.51 -2.97
C PHE A 41 -6.75 17.48 -4.08
N PHE A 42 -5.95 17.55 -5.14
CA PHE A 42 -6.16 18.49 -6.24
C PHE A 42 -7.08 17.94 -7.35
N TYR A 43 -7.35 16.64 -7.38
CA TYR A 43 -8.10 16.00 -8.47
C TYR A 43 -9.50 16.58 -8.66
N LEU A 44 -10.23 16.85 -7.58
CA LEU A 44 -11.57 17.45 -7.68
C LEU A 44 -11.50 18.87 -8.25
N ILE A 45 -10.55 19.68 -7.78
CA ILE A 45 -10.31 21.06 -8.25
C ILE A 45 -9.91 21.05 -9.73
N PHE A 46 -9.10 20.08 -10.15
CA PHE A 46 -8.74 19.91 -11.55
C PHE A 46 -9.98 19.64 -12.44
N LEU A 47 -10.89 18.76 -11.97
CA LEU A 47 -12.12 18.47 -12.69
C LEU A 47 -13.05 19.69 -12.78
N THR A 48 -13.17 20.49 -11.72
CA THR A 48 -14.10 21.64 -11.70
C THR A 48 -13.52 22.89 -12.36
N ASP A 49 -12.28 23.24 -12.04
CA ASP A 49 -11.72 24.57 -12.34
C ASP A 49 -10.91 24.60 -13.63
N TYR A 50 -10.26 23.48 -13.99
CA TYR A 50 -9.47 23.39 -15.23
C TYR A 50 -10.25 22.76 -16.38
N ILE A 51 -10.97 21.65 -16.12
CA ILE A 51 -11.80 21.00 -17.14
C ILE A 51 -13.16 21.71 -17.29
N GLY A 52 -13.59 22.48 -16.29
CA GLY A 52 -14.89 23.17 -16.32
C GLY A 52 -16.06 22.23 -16.12
N LEU A 53 -15.83 21.04 -15.55
CA LEU A 53 -16.89 20.06 -15.31
C LEU A 53 -17.85 20.59 -14.24
N ARG A 54 -19.16 20.40 -14.45
CA ARG A 54 -20.15 20.78 -13.43
C ARG A 54 -19.84 20.06 -12.11
N PRO A 55 -19.89 20.76 -10.95
CA PRO A 55 -19.57 20.17 -9.65
C PRO A 55 -20.35 18.89 -9.33
N ALA A 56 -21.60 18.79 -9.78
CA ALA A 56 -22.42 17.59 -9.62
C ALA A 56 -21.79 16.34 -10.27
N TYR A 57 -21.28 16.47 -11.50
CA TYR A 57 -20.64 15.35 -12.20
C TYR A 57 -19.24 15.06 -11.65
N ALA A 58 -18.47 16.10 -11.32
CA ALA A 58 -17.15 15.94 -10.71
C ALA A 58 -17.24 15.19 -9.37
N GLY A 59 -18.24 15.53 -8.55
CA GLY A 59 -18.52 14.84 -7.29
C GLY A 59 -18.90 13.36 -7.49
N ILE A 60 -19.71 13.03 -8.49
CA ILE A 60 -20.07 11.63 -8.79
C ILE A 60 -18.84 10.85 -9.24
N ILE A 61 -18.02 11.40 -10.13
CA ILE A 61 -16.79 10.75 -10.59
C ILE A 61 -15.84 10.51 -9.41
N PHE A 62 -15.64 11.52 -8.58
CA PHE A 62 -14.79 11.40 -7.39
C PHE A 62 -15.33 10.37 -6.41
N PHE A 63 -16.65 10.33 -6.21
CA PHE A 63 -17.30 9.36 -5.34
C PHE A 63 -17.12 7.92 -5.85
N ILE A 64 -17.29 7.68 -7.15
CA ILE A 64 -17.06 6.37 -7.76
C ILE A 64 -15.58 5.96 -7.62
N ALA A 65 -14.65 6.87 -7.89
CA ALA A 65 -13.22 6.61 -7.75
C ALA A 65 -12.86 6.22 -6.30
N ARG A 66 -13.35 6.96 -5.30
CA ARG A 66 -13.15 6.63 -3.89
C ARG A 66 -13.85 5.34 -3.46
N GLY A 67 -15.02 5.06 -4.01
CA GLY A 67 -15.73 3.80 -3.77
C GLY A 67 -14.95 2.60 -4.28
N TRP A 68 -14.26 2.75 -5.42
CA TRP A 68 -13.36 1.73 -5.94
C TRP A 68 -12.14 1.53 -5.03
N ASP A 69 -11.47 2.61 -4.62
CA ASP A 69 -10.33 2.56 -3.70
C ASP A 69 -10.70 1.84 -2.39
N ALA A 70 -11.88 2.14 -1.84
CA ALA A 70 -12.38 1.51 -0.61
C ALA A 70 -12.57 -0.02 -0.70
N ILE A 71 -12.75 -0.56 -1.91
CA ILE A 71 -12.85 -2.01 -2.15
C ILE A 71 -11.48 -2.59 -2.49
N ALA A 72 -10.71 -1.90 -3.34
CA ALA A 72 -9.41 -2.34 -3.82
C ALA A 72 -8.39 -2.44 -2.67
N ASP A 73 -8.40 -1.50 -1.73
CA ASP A 73 -7.44 -1.45 -0.61
C ASP A 73 -7.55 -2.69 0.31
N PRO A 74 -8.74 -3.07 0.84
CA PRO A 74 -8.90 -4.30 1.61
C PRO A 74 -8.60 -5.56 0.79
N LEU A 75 -9.02 -5.58 -0.48
CA LEU A 75 -8.78 -6.72 -1.36
C LEU A 75 -7.29 -6.97 -1.53
N MET A 76 -6.51 -5.91 -1.81
CA MET A 76 -5.07 -6.02 -1.87
C MET A 76 -4.43 -6.36 -0.53
N GLY A 77 -4.98 -5.89 0.58
CA GLY A 77 -4.58 -6.33 1.92
C GLY A 77 -4.69 -7.87 2.07
N VAL A 78 -5.82 -8.45 1.69
CA VAL A 78 -6.05 -9.91 1.78
C VAL A 78 -5.17 -10.68 0.81
N ILE A 79 -5.01 -10.21 -0.43
CA ILE A 79 -4.17 -10.85 -1.45
C ILE A 79 -2.71 -10.86 -1.01
N THR A 80 -2.20 -9.71 -0.58
CA THR A 80 -0.81 -9.59 -0.12
C THR A 80 -0.56 -10.42 1.15
N ASP A 81 -1.53 -10.50 2.06
CA ASP A 81 -1.42 -11.36 3.23
C ASP A 81 -1.50 -12.86 2.88
N ARG A 82 -2.26 -13.29 1.88
CA ARG A 82 -2.28 -14.71 1.49
C ARG A 82 -1.06 -15.15 0.67
N THR A 83 -0.24 -14.21 0.21
CA THR A 83 0.93 -14.51 -0.63
C THR A 83 2.13 -14.97 0.20
N ARG A 84 2.47 -16.26 0.15
CA ARG A 84 3.72 -16.81 0.68
C ARG A 84 4.72 -17.07 -0.45
N THR A 85 5.60 -16.10 -0.69
CA THR A 85 6.67 -16.18 -1.69
C THR A 85 8.05 -16.19 -1.05
N ARG A 86 9.04 -16.79 -1.74
CA ARG A 86 10.44 -16.92 -1.29
C ARG A 86 11.15 -15.58 -1.00
N PHE A 87 10.66 -14.48 -1.57
CA PHE A 87 11.17 -13.12 -1.36
C PHE A 87 10.40 -12.31 -0.29
N GLY A 88 9.48 -12.94 0.45
CA GLY A 88 8.63 -12.29 1.46
C GLY A 88 7.24 -11.89 0.94
N ARG A 89 6.32 -11.55 1.86
CA ARG A 89 4.88 -11.33 1.62
C ARG A 89 4.54 -10.16 0.69
N ARG A 90 5.27 -9.03 0.80
CA ARG A 90 4.94 -7.76 0.11
C ARG A 90 5.92 -7.34 -1.00
N ARG A 91 7.14 -7.88 -1.00
CA ARG A 91 8.22 -7.46 -1.93
C ARG A 91 7.93 -7.74 -3.42
N PRO A 92 7.27 -8.85 -3.82
CA PRO A 92 6.94 -9.09 -5.22
C PRO A 92 5.96 -8.06 -5.79
N TYR A 93 5.00 -7.62 -4.97
CA TYR A 93 4.00 -6.62 -5.37
C TYR A 93 4.64 -5.25 -5.60
N PHE A 94 5.54 -4.83 -4.73
CA PHE A 94 6.28 -3.58 -4.93
C PHE A 94 7.13 -3.62 -6.21
N LEU A 95 7.86 -4.72 -6.47
CA LEU A 95 8.67 -4.85 -7.69
C LEU A 95 7.81 -4.85 -8.95
N ALA A 96 6.69 -5.59 -8.96
CA ALA A 96 5.75 -5.58 -10.07
C ALA A 96 5.12 -4.19 -10.29
N ALA A 97 4.73 -3.51 -9.21
CA ALA A 97 4.18 -2.15 -9.28
C ALA A 97 5.22 -1.16 -9.81
N THR A 98 6.47 -1.23 -9.34
CA THR A 98 7.56 -0.38 -9.85
C THR A 98 7.80 -0.59 -11.34
N VAL A 99 7.83 -1.85 -11.81
CA VAL A 99 8.00 -2.14 -13.25
C VAL A 99 6.82 -1.61 -14.05
N LEU A 100 5.59 -1.82 -13.60
CA LEU A 100 4.40 -1.35 -14.29
C LEU A 100 4.35 0.17 -14.40
N VAL A 101 4.65 0.88 -13.30
CA VAL A 101 4.71 2.35 -13.26
C VAL A 101 5.83 2.88 -14.14
N PHE A 102 6.97 2.20 -14.21
CA PHE A 102 8.09 2.67 -15.05
C PHE A 102 7.82 2.50 -16.55
N VAL A 103 6.90 1.61 -16.92
CA VAL A 103 6.56 1.30 -18.32
C VAL A 103 5.38 2.14 -18.83
N SER A 104 4.50 2.63 -17.95
CA SER A 104 3.36 3.50 -18.31
C SER A 104 3.78 4.96 -18.49
#